data_AF-A0A934J9P7-F1
#
_entry.id   AF-A0A934J9P7-F1
#
_cell.length_a   1.000
_cell.length_b   1.000
_cell.length_c   1.000
_cell.angle_alpha   90.00
_cell.angle_beta   90.00
_cell.angle_gamma   90.00
#
_symmetry.space_group_name_H-M   'P 1'
#
loop_
_entity.id
_entity.type
_entity.pdbx_description
1 polymer ?
#
loop_
_entity_poly.entity_id
_entity_poly.type
_entity_poly.pdbx_seq_one_letter_code
_entity_poly.pdbx_strand_id
1 'polypeptide(L)'
;MNTWRGALHIFKNDMRKDRYGFIFNFLFYTYIAAALTPLIDVTGEGTDKIYLYMDIVYIVLLPNMGYVMTHDLFRYWFKDIFGRKLFFYRTLPILPGQIVAARLMHLLVTMLLCWFYFFALQYVLTSIFYETPNLAVYIGKALFWLGYAIIVSVTYVYWELCYSGKVFAIIMLPYFLAFGLFVYLCYASGFSFILLINDQIVQGSWWIPITALLAAAAVIWTGWKVITIKVKARVLN
;
A
#
# COMPACT_ATOMS: atom_id res chain seq x y z
N MET A 1 9.55 -3.71 -29.55
CA MET A 1 10.00 -2.85 -28.43
C MET A 1 10.32 -3.72 -27.23
N ASN A 2 11.42 -3.46 -26.51
CA ASN A 2 11.68 -4.13 -25.23
C ASN A 2 10.50 -3.89 -24.26
N THR A 3 10.10 -4.94 -23.53
CA THR A 3 8.99 -4.92 -22.56
C THR A 3 9.12 -3.74 -21.59
N TRP A 4 10.33 -3.49 -21.09
CA TRP A 4 10.62 -2.41 -20.15
C TRP A 4 10.40 -1.00 -20.73
N ARG A 5 10.82 -0.74 -21.98
CA ARG A 5 10.67 0.59 -22.61
C ARG A 5 9.21 0.93 -22.88
N GLY A 6 8.41 -0.07 -23.29
CA GLY A 6 6.97 0.11 -23.46
C GLY A 6 6.26 0.35 -22.13
N ALA A 7 6.62 -0.41 -21.09
CA ALA A 7 6.07 -0.23 -19.75
C ALA A 7 6.35 1.18 -19.18
N LEU A 8 7.59 1.68 -19.33
CA LEU A 8 7.97 3.03 -18.90
C LEU A 8 7.15 4.13 -19.59
N HIS A 9 6.84 3.96 -20.89
CA HIS A 9 6.06 4.95 -21.62
C HIS A 9 4.61 5.02 -21.13
N ILE A 10 4.00 3.86 -20.86
CA ILE A 10 2.66 3.75 -20.28
C ILE A 10 2.66 4.37 -18.88
N PHE A 11 3.63 3.99 -18.04
CA PHE A 11 3.79 4.51 -16.69
C PHE A 11 3.89 6.05 -16.66
N LYS A 12 4.73 6.64 -17.51
CA LYS A 12 4.89 8.10 -17.59
C LYS A 12 3.59 8.81 -17.98
N ASN A 13 2.80 8.20 -18.87
CA ASN A 13 1.51 8.74 -19.27
C ASN A 13 0.49 8.67 -18.12
N ASP A 14 0.42 7.54 -17.42
CA ASP A 14 -0.48 7.36 -16.27
C ASP A 14 -0.12 8.35 -15.13
N MET A 15 1.16 8.51 -14.79
CA MET A 15 1.60 9.49 -13.78
C MET A 15 1.22 10.93 -14.11
N ARG A 16 1.27 11.32 -15.39
CA ARG A 16 0.88 12.68 -15.81
C ARG A 16 -0.61 12.92 -15.66
N LYS A 17 -1.42 11.89 -15.91
CA LYS A 17 -2.88 11.96 -15.74
C LYS A 17 -3.25 12.09 -14.25
N ASP A 18 -2.52 11.40 -13.38
CA ASP A 18 -2.81 11.32 -11.94
C ASP A 18 -2.19 12.45 -11.09
N ARG A 19 -1.59 13.48 -11.71
CA ARG A 19 -0.89 14.58 -11.01
C ARG A 19 -1.72 15.27 -9.91
N TYR A 20 -3.03 15.45 -10.12
CA TYR A 20 -3.92 16.06 -9.13
C TYR A 20 -4.28 15.10 -8.00
N GLY A 21 -4.35 13.80 -8.30
CA GLY A 21 -4.59 12.78 -7.30
C GLY A 21 -3.44 12.69 -6.29
N PHE A 22 -2.19 12.94 -6.70
CA PHE A 22 -1.06 13.02 -5.78
C PHE A 22 -1.19 14.13 -4.75
N ILE A 23 -1.68 15.32 -5.15
CA ILE A 23 -1.91 16.43 -4.22
C ILE A 23 -2.92 16.03 -3.15
N PHE A 24 -4.02 15.38 -3.57
CA PHE A 24 -5.03 14.89 -2.64
C PHE A 24 -4.48 13.78 -1.73
N ASN A 25 -3.67 12.87 -2.26
CA ASN A 25 -3.02 11.83 -1.47
C ASN A 25 -2.10 12.43 -0.41
N PHE A 26 -1.25 13.40 -0.77
CA PHE A 26 -0.39 14.05 0.20
C PHE A 26 -1.19 14.73 1.29
N LEU A 27 -2.22 15.52 0.93
CA LEU A 27 -3.09 16.18 1.90
C LEU A 27 -3.78 15.17 2.84
N PHE A 28 -4.27 14.05 2.29
CA PHE A 28 -4.87 12.98 3.07
C PHE A 28 -3.87 12.34 4.04
N TYR A 29 -2.66 12.03 3.61
CA TYR A 29 -1.62 11.47 4.49
C TYR A 29 -1.10 12.48 5.51
N THR A 30 -1.08 13.78 5.20
CA THR A 30 -0.82 14.84 6.19
C THR A 30 -1.87 14.82 7.28
N TYR A 31 -3.15 14.76 6.90
CA TYR A 31 -4.26 14.69 7.86
C TYR A 31 -4.15 13.45 8.76
N ILE A 32 -3.90 12.26 8.18
CA ILE A 32 -3.74 11.03 8.95
C ILE A 32 -2.54 11.12 9.89
N ALA A 33 -1.38 11.59 9.44
CA ALA A 33 -0.20 11.71 10.29
C ALA A 33 -0.38 12.73 11.42
N ALA A 34 -1.04 13.86 11.14
CA ALA A 34 -1.40 14.84 12.17
C ALA A 34 -2.40 14.27 13.19
N ALA A 35 -3.39 13.50 12.74
CA ALA A 35 -4.36 12.83 13.61
C ALA A 35 -3.73 11.72 14.47
N LEU A 36 -2.70 11.04 13.95
CA LEU A 36 -1.95 10.01 14.68
C LEU A 36 -0.98 10.57 15.72
N THR A 37 -0.47 11.79 15.51
CA THR A 37 0.53 12.41 16.40
C THR A 37 0.08 12.49 17.85
N PRO A 38 -1.10 13.05 18.20
CA PRO A 38 -1.53 13.13 19.60
C PRO A 38 -1.76 11.75 20.23
N LEU A 39 -2.06 10.72 19.44
CA LEU A 39 -2.25 9.35 19.94
C LEU A 39 -0.93 8.72 20.44
N ILE A 40 0.24 9.27 20.06
CA ILE A 40 1.56 8.75 20.46
C ILE A 40 1.91 9.10 21.92
N ASP A 41 1.30 10.14 22.49
CA ASP A 41 1.68 10.71 23.81
C ASP A 41 0.71 10.41 24.95
N VAL A 42 -0.50 9.95 24.63
CA VAL A 42 -1.44 9.46 25.66
C VAL A 42 -0.97 8.11 26.26
N THR A 43 0.31 7.76 26.14
CA THR A 43 0.98 6.58 26.70
C THR A 43 1.14 6.61 28.23
N GLY A 44 0.36 7.44 28.94
CA GLY A 44 0.11 7.29 30.37
C GLY A 44 -0.93 6.22 30.64
N GLU A 45 -0.61 5.30 31.56
CA GLU A 45 -1.39 4.15 32.05
C GLU A 45 -2.91 4.18 31.74
N GLY A 46 -3.35 3.38 30.74
CA GLY A 46 -4.79 3.17 30.44
C GLY A 46 -5.20 3.02 28.97
N THR A 47 -4.28 2.70 28.04
CA THR A 47 -4.47 3.03 26.60
C THR A 47 -4.45 1.88 25.60
N ASP A 48 -4.89 0.67 25.97
CA ASP A 48 -5.06 -0.46 25.02
C ASP A 48 -5.92 -0.10 23.79
N LYS A 49 -6.93 0.78 23.99
CA LYS A 49 -7.80 1.25 22.90
C LYS A 49 -7.07 2.13 21.89
N ILE A 50 -6.07 2.89 22.31
CA ILE A 50 -5.31 3.79 21.43
C ILE A 50 -4.45 2.99 20.46
N TYR A 51 -3.80 1.95 20.97
CA TYR A 51 -3.02 1.04 20.14
C TYR A 51 -3.89 0.26 19.14
N LEU A 52 -5.12 -0.09 19.50
CA LEU A 52 -6.09 -0.63 18.54
C LEU A 52 -6.36 0.35 17.38
N TYR A 53 -6.56 1.65 17.66
CA TYR A 53 -6.78 2.62 16.60
C TYR A 53 -5.56 2.77 15.70
N MET A 54 -4.35 2.80 16.28
CA MET A 54 -3.13 2.83 15.50
C MET A 54 -2.98 1.57 14.63
N ASP A 55 -3.23 0.38 15.17
CA ASP A 55 -3.14 -0.89 14.45
C ASP A 55 -4.11 -0.92 13.26
N ILE A 56 -5.36 -0.48 13.45
CA ILE A 56 -6.33 -0.35 12.34
C ILE A 56 -5.78 0.57 11.26
N VAL A 57 -5.28 1.76 11.64
CA VAL A 57 -4.77 2.72 10.67
C VAL A 57 -3.55 2.15 9.93
N TYR A 58 -2.60 1.53 10.58
CA TYR A 58 -1.42 1.01 9.89
C TYR A 58 -1.76 -0.18 9.00
N ILE A 59 -2.52 -1.15 9.50
CA ILE A 59 -2.81 -2.40 8.78
C ILE A 59 -3.70 -2.14 7.57
N VAL A 60 -4.71 -1.28 7.70
CA VAL A 60 -5.67 -1.00 6.63
C VAL A 60 -5.16 0.08 5.69
N LEU A 61 -4.57 1.15 6.21
CA LEU A 61 -4.36 2.39 5.46
C LEU A 61 -3.01 2.40 4.74
N LEU A 62 -1.95 1.78 5.30
CA LEU A 62 -0.63 1.74 4.65
C LEU A 62 -0.62 1.01 3.28
N PRO A 63 -1.27 -0.16 3.10
CA PRO A 63 -1.34 -0.79 1.78
C PRO A 63 -2.03 0.06 0.72
N ASN A 64 -2.82 1.06 1.11
CA ASN A 64 -3.50 1.95 0.18
C ASN A 64 -2.59 3.09 -0.32
N MET A 65 -1.39 3.28 0.23
CA MET A 65 -0.42 4.28 -0.23
C MET A 65 0.07 4.05 -1.67
N GLY A 66 0.03 2.81 -2.15
CA GLY A 66 0.33 2.50 -3.55
C GLY A 66 -0.74 2.98 -4.54
N TYR A 67 -1.90 3.43 -4.06
CA TYR A 67 -3.01 3.88 -4.88
C TYR A 67 -3.18 5.39 -4.78
N VAL A 68 -3.33 6.02 -5.95
CA VAL A 68 -3.62 7.45 -6.03
C VAL A 68 -5.14 7.64 -6.00
N MET A 69 -5.61 8.55 -5.13
CA MET A 69 -7.01 8.94 -5.06
C MET A 69 -7.40 9.76 -6.29
N THR A 70 -7.66 9.07 -7.41
CA THR A 70 -8.19 9.66 -8.64
C THR A 70 -9.71 9.44 -8.70
N HIS A 71 -10.42 10.34 -9.37
CA HIS A 71 -11.86 10.22 -9.63
C HIS A 71 -12.26 8.87 -10.27
N ASP A 72 -11.38 8.26 -11.08
CA ASP A 72 -11.59 6.94 -11.66
C ASP A 72 -11.64 5.83 -10.56
N LEU A 73 -10.88 5.98 -9.48
CA LEU A 73 -10.88 5.09 -8.32
C LEU A 73 -12.14 5.25 -7.44
N PHE A 74 -12.95 6.30 -7.61
CA PHE A 74 -14.25 6.40 -6.93
C PHE A 74 -15.40 5.82 -7.75
N ARG A 75 -15.19 5.69 -9.07
CA ARG A 75 -16.23 5.22 -10.01
C ARG A 75 -16.13 3.75 -10.38
N TYR A 76 -15.10 3.02 -9.91
CA TYR A 76 -14.93 1.58 -10.22
C TYR A 76 -16.11 0.71 -9.76
N TRP A 77 -16.83 1.12 -8.71
CA TRP A 77 -17.97 0.37 -8.20
C TRP A 77 -19.16 0.40 -9.16
N PHE A 78 -19.36 1.52 -9.87
CA PHE A 78 -20.46 1.69 -10.83
C PHE A 78 -20.07 1.42 -12.28
N LYS A 79 -18.81 1.61 -12.64
CA LYS A 79 -18.30 1.46 -14.01
C LYS A 79 -17.12 0.51 -14.02
N ASP A 80 -17.12 -0.46 -14.94
CA ASP A 80 -15.96 -1.35 -15.15
C ASP A 80 -14.82 -0.60 -15.86
N ILE A 81 -14.18 0.31 -15.14
CA ILE A 81 -13.10 1.17 -15.63
C ILE A 81 -11.86 0.33 -15.95
N PHE A 82 -11.57 -0.66 -15.11
CA PHE A 82 -10.44 -1.57 -15.31
C PHE A 82 -10.64 -2.44 -16.55
N GLY A 83 -11.85 -3.00 -16.75
CA GLY A 83 -12.20 -3.71 -17.97
C GLY A 83 -12.07 -2.83 -19.21
N ARG A 84 -12.63 -1.61 -19.20
CA ARG A 84 -12.53 -0.65 -20.32
C ARG A 84 -11.09 -0.26 -20.66
N LYS A 85 -10.25 -0.02 -19.65
CA LYS A 85 -8.83 0.28 -19.83
C LYS A 85 -8.11 -0.89 -20.49
N LEU A 86 -8.42 -2.12 -20.09
CA LEU A 86 -7.87 -3.32 -20.70
C LEU A 86 -8.33 -3.50 -22.15
N PHE A 87 -9.62 -3.29 -22.45
CA PHE A 87 -10.14 -3.32 -23.83
C PHE A 87 -9.49 -2.28 -24.72
N PHE A 88 -9.29 -1.06 -24.22
CA PHE A 88 -8.55 -0.02 -24.95
C PHE A 88 -7.11 -0.46 -25.24
N TYR A 89 -6.43 -1.11 -24.30
CA TYR A 89 -5.09 -1.62 -24.56
C TYR A 89 -5.04 -2.79 -25.56
N ARG A 90 -6.16 -3.48 -25.83
CA ARG A 90 -6.24 -4.50 -26.90
C ARG A 90 -6.18 -3.89 -28.30
N THR A 91 -6.60 -2.63 -28.48
CA THR A 91 -6.55 -1.97 -29.79
C THR A 91 -5.17 -1.41 -30.11
N LEU A 92 -4.25 -1.42 -29.13
CA LEU A 92 -2.88 -0.95 -29.28
C LEU A 92 -1.92 -2.15 -29.37
N PRO A 93 -0.79 -2.03 -30.09
CA PRO A 93 0.22 -3.09 -30.18
C PRO A 93 1.06 -3.18 -28.90
N ILE A 94 0.41 -3.40 -27.75
CA ILE A 94 1.02 -3.45 -26.42
C ILE A 94 0.99 -4.89 -25.91
N LEU A 95 2.14 -5.40 -25.44
CA LEU A 95 2.20 -6.73 -24.85
C LEU A 95 1.56 -6.73 -23.45
N PRO A 96 0.84 -7.79 -23.04
CA PRO A 96 0.27 -7.91 -21.70
C PRO A 96 1.28 -7.68 -20.57
N GLY A 97 2.51 -8.19 -20.74
CA GLY A 97 3.59 -7.99 -19.77
C GLY A 97 4.01 -6.53 -19.59
N GLN A 98 3.83 -5.67 -20.60
CA GLN A 98 4.10 -4.23 -20.51
C GLN A 98 3.04 -3.52 -19.67
N ILE A 99 1.77 -3.93 -19.75
CA ILE A 99 0.67 -3.39 -18.96
C ILE A 99 0.88 -3.73 -17.48
N VAL A 100 1.19 -5.01 -17.19
CA VAL A 100 1.44 -5.46 -15.81
C VAL A 100 2.67 -4.76 -15.22
N ALA A 101 3.77 -4.71 -15.97
CA ALA A 101 4.99 -4.04 -15.51
C ALA A 101 4.76 -2.53 -15.26
N ALA A 102 4.03 -1.84 -16.16
CA ALA A 102 3.69 -0.43 -15.98
C ALA A 102 2.85 -0.20 -14.72
N ARG A 103 1.88 -1.08 -14.44
CA ARG A 103 1.03 -0.96 -13.25
C ARG A 103 1.79 -1.22 -11.95
N LEU A 104 2.66 -2.24 -11.93
CA LEU A 104 3.53 -2.52 -10.77
C LEU A 104 4.54 -1.40 -10.55
N MET A 105 5.14 -0.84 -11.61
CA MET A 105 5.98 0.36 -11.49
C MET A 105 5.20 1.53 -10.90
N HIS A 106 3.97 1.76 -11.39
CA HIS A 106 3.13 2.84 -10.89
C HIS A 106 2.90 2.70 -9.39
N LEU A 107 2.48 1.51 -8.96
CA LEU A 107 2.29 1.18 -7.55
C LEU A 107 3.55 1.39 -6.71
N LEU A 108 4.71 0.93 -7.18
CA LEU A 108 5.94 1.04 -6.39
C LEU A 108 6.39 2.49 -6.25
N VAL A 109 6.30 3.28 -7.32
CA VAL A 109 6.68 4.70 -7.28
C VAL A 109 5.72 5.51 -6.41
N THR A 110 4.41 5.31 -6.55
CA THR A 110 3.41 5.99 -5.69
C THR A 110 3.59 5.59 -4.22
N MET A 111 3.75 4.29 -3.96
CA MET A 111 3.98 3.75 -2.63
C MET A 111 5.22 4.38 -1.98
N LEU A 112 6.36 4.36 -2.66
CA LEU A 112 7.61 4.91 -2.12
C LEU A 112 7.50 6.41 -1.84
N LEU A 113 6.87 7.18 -2.72
CA LEU A 113 6.67 8.62 -2.52
C LEU A 113 5.75 8.92 -1.33
N CYS A 114 4.60 8.25 -1.25
CA CYS A 114 3.65 8.43 -0.15
C CYS A 114 4.21 7.91 1.19
N TRP A 115 4.89 6.77 1.18
CA TRP A 115 5.56 6.20 2.35
C TRP A 115 6.65 7.14 2.87
N PHE A 116 7.54 7.62 2.01
CA PHE A 116 8.61 8.52 2.42
C PHE A 116 8.04 9.81 3.00
N TYR A 117 7.03 10.38 2.35
CA TYR A 117 6.35 11.58 2.84
C TYR A 117 5.69 11.35 4.21
N PHE A 118 4.93 10.26 4.36
CA PHE A 118 4.19 9.96 5.59
C PHE A 118 5.14 9.74 6.78
N PHE A 119 6.16 8.89 6.63
CA PHE A 119 7.11 8.62 7.72
C PHE A 119 8.03 9.82 7.98
N ALA A 120 8.44 10.59 6.97
CA ALA A 120 9.21 11.82 7.20
C ALA A 120 8.38 12.84 7.99
N LEU A 121 7.12 13.05 7.61
CA LEU A 121 6.23 13.99 8.29
C LEU A 121 5.90 13.53 9.71
N GLN A 122 5.65 12.24 9.91
CA GLN A 122 5.39 11.70 11.24
C GLN A 122 6.62 11.84 12.15
N TYR A 123 7.85 11.58 11.66
CA TYR A 123 9.07 11.81 12.43
C TYR A 123 9.23 13.27 12.85
N VAL A 124 9.00 14.22 11.91
CA VAL A 124 9.07 15.65 12.20
C VAL A 124 8.02 16.06 13.24
N LEU A 125 6.77 15.65 13.07
CA LEU A 125 5.70 15.96 14.03
C LEU A 125 6.00 15.39 15.41
N THR A 126 6.42 14.12 15.51
CA THR A 126 6.80 13.51 16.79
C THR A 126 7.97 14.27 17.43
N SER A 127 8.98 14.71 16.66
CA SER A 127 10.11 15.47 17.19
C SER A 127 9.78 16.88 17.68
N ILE A 128 8.70 17.49 17.17
CA ILE A 128 8.25 18.83 17.56
C ILE A 128 7.47 18.77 18.87
N PHE A 129 6.62 17.75 19.01
CA PHE A 129 5.69 17.65 20.13
C PHE A 129 6.21 16.79 21.29
N TYR A 130 7.10 15.82 21.01
CA TYR A 130 7.54 14.80 21.96
C TYR A 130 9.06 14.57 21.92
N GLU A 131 9.55 13.71 22.81
CA GLU A 131 10.96 13.30 22.77
C GLU A 131 11.30 12.64 21.43
N THR A 132 12.46 13.02 20.89
CA THR A 132 12.91 12.54 19.59
C THR A 132 13.13 11.04 19.65
N PRO A 133 12.36 10.24 18.86
CA PRO A 133 12.51 8.80 18.89
C PRO A 133 13.87 8.42 18.30
N ASN A 134 14.45 7.32 18.78
CA ASN A 134 15.69 6.79 18.22
C ASN A 134 15.51 6.56 16.71
N LEU A 135 16.31 7.27 15.90
CA LEU A 135 16.24 7.27 14.45
C LEU A 135 16.37 5.84 13.88
N ALA A 136 17.23 5.02 14.46
CA ALA A 136 17.48 3.66 13.99
C ALA A 136 16.22 2.78 14.17
N VAL A 137 15.58 2.86 15.34
CA VAL A 137 14.33 2.13 15.63
C VAL A 137 13.20 2.61 14.72
N TYR A 138 13.11 3.92 14.51
CA TYR A 138 12.10 4.51 13.64
C TYR A 138 12.23 4.03 12.19
N ILE A 139 13.45 4.04 11.64
CA ILE A 139 13.74 3.54 10.28
C ILE A 139 13.40 2.05 10.18
N GLY A 140 13.79 1.23 11.17
CA GLY A 140 13.46 -0.19 11.19
C GLY A 140 11.95 -0.43 11.10
N LYS A 141 11.16 0.31 11.90
CA LYS A 141 9.69 0.22 11.88
C LYS A 141 9.13 0.63 10.52
N ALA A 142 9.61 1.74 9.96
CA ALA A 142 9.17 2.23 8.66
C ALA A 142 9.43 1.20 7.55
N LEU A 143 10.60 0.56 7.55
CA LEU A 143 10.98 -0.45 6.55
C LEU A 143 10.12 -1.72 6.63
N PHE A 144 9.79 -2.18 7.84
CA PHE A 144 8.86 -3.30 8.01
C PHE A 144 7.51 -2.99 7.37
N TRP A 145 6.96 -1.81 7.68
CA TRP A 145 5.68 -1.36 7.17
C TRP A 145 5.69 -1.14 5.64
N LEU A 146 6.82 -0.74 5.07
CA LEU A 146 7.00 -0.70 3.61
C LEU A 146 6.84 -2.10 3.00
N GLY A 147 7.52 -3.10 3.55
CA GLY A 147 7.44 -4.48 3.07
C GLY A 147 6.01 -5.02 3.14
N TYR A 148 5.36 -4.86 4.29
CA TYR A 148 3.95 -5.22 4.48
C TYR A 148 3.03 -4.54 3.46
N ALA A 149 3.16 -3.22 3.31
CA ALA A 149 2.31 -2.44 2.42
C ALA A 149 2.46 -2.93 0.96
N ILE A 150 3.69 -3.15 0.49
CA ILE A 150 3.95 -3.67 -0.86
C ILE A 150 3.29 -5.04 -1.07
N ILE A 151 3.43 -5.97 -0.12
CA ILE A 151 2.87 -7.33 -0.23
C ILE A 151 1.35 -7.24 -0.48
N VAL A 152 0.65 -6.45 0.34
CA VAL A 152 -0.80 -6.30 0.25
C VAL A 152 -1.20 -5.49 -1.00
N SER A 153 -0.48 -4.44 -1.38
CA SER A 153 -0.83 -3.69 -2.59
C SER A 153 -0.66 -4.52 -3.87
N VAL A 154 0.32 -5.43 -3.93
CA VAL A 154 0.49 -6.32 -5.09
C VAL A 154 -0.69 -7.28 -5.24
N THR A 155 -1.27 -7.77 -4.13
CA THR A 155 -2.49 -8.59 -4.21
C THR A 155 -3.69 -7.77 -4.71
N TYR A 156 -3.76 -6.48 -4.37
CA TYR A 156 -4.77 -5.58 -4.94
C TYR A 156 -4.61 -5.43 -6.45
N VAL A 157 -3.38 -5.26 -6.96
CA VAL A 157 -3.12 -5.18 -8.42
C VAL A 157 -3.50 -6.47 -9.13
N TYR A 158 -3.29 -7.63 -8.48
CA TYR A 158 -3.73 -8.90 -9.02
C TYR A 158 -5.25 -8.92 -9.25
N TRP A 159 -6.04 -8.51 -8.25
CA TRP A 159 -7.50 -8.44 -8.41
C TRP A 159 -7.94 -7.38 -9.42
N GLU A 160 -7.27 -6.23 -9.43
CA GLU A 160 -7.54 -5.11 -10.34
C GLU A 160 -7.38 -5.52 -11.81
N LEU A 161 -6.29 -6.20 -12.16
CA LEU A 161 -5.97 -6.56 -13.55
C LEU A 161 -6.62 -7.87 -14.00
N CYS A 162 -6.77 -8.84 -13.10
CA CYS A 162 -7.26 -10.17 -13.46
C CYS A 162 -8.80 -10.25 -13.52
N TYR A 163 -9.51 -9.38 -12.81
CA TYR A 163 -10.98 -9.45 -12.69
C TYR A 163 -11.66 -8.15 -13.13
N SER A 164 -12.99 -8.11 -13.12
CA SER A 164 -13.76 -6.89 -13.41
C SER A 164 -13.81 -5.98 -12.18
N GLY A 165 -14.05 -4.68 -12.39
CA GLY A 165 -14.11 -3.71 -11.28
C GLY A 165 -15.17 -4.04 -10.22
N LYS A 166 -16.26 -4.72 -10.62
CA LYS A 166 -17.30 -5.19 -9.68
C LYS A 166 -16.81 -6.31 -8.77
N VAL A 167 -16.09 -7.28 -9.34
CA VAL A 167 -15.51 -8.39 -8.55
C VAL A 167 -14.43 -7.86 -7.61
N PHE A 168 -13.62 -6.91 -8.07
CA PHE A 168 -12.65 -6.21 -7.21
C PHE A 168 -13.34 -5.56 -6.00
N ALA A 169 -14.45 -4.82 -6.22
CA ALA A 169 -15.20 -4.19 -5.13
C ALA A 169 -15.75 -5.21 -4.11
N ILE A 170 -16.33 -6.32 -4.60
CA ILE A 170 -16.89 -7.36 -3.73
C ILE A 170 -15.79 -8.04 -2.91
N ILE A 171 -14.60 -8.22 -3.49
CA ILE A 171 -13.47 -8.88 -2.81
C ILE A 171 -12.77 -7.94 -1.82
N MET A 172 -12.85 -6.62 -1.99
CA MET A 172 -12.31 -5.69 -0.99
C MET A 172 -13.07 -5.74 0.34
N LEU A 173 -14.37 -6.10 0.35
CA LEU A 173 -15.15 -6.27 1.58
C LEU A 173 -14.58 -7.35 2.52
N PRO A 174 -14.34 -8.61 2.08
CA PRO A 174 -13.74 -9.62 2.94
C PRO A 174 -12.29 -9.28 3.32
N TYR A 175 -11.53 -8.54 2.51
CA TYR A 175 -10.22 -8.02 2.94
C TYR A 175 -10.35 -7.06 4.12
N PHE A 176 -11.27 -6.10 4.04
CA PHE A 176 -11.56 -5.19 5.14
C PHE A 176 -12.03 -5.92 6.40
N LEU A 177 -12.93 -6.90 6.25
CA LEU A 177 -13.39 -7.73 7.37
C LEU A 177 -12.26 -8.58 7.96
N ALA A 178 -11.39 -9.14 7.13
CA ALA A 178 -10.25 -9.93 7.59
C ALA A 178 -9.24 -9.07 8.37
N PHE A 179 -8.92 -7.87 7.89
CA PHE A 179 -8.06 -6.94 8.63
C PHE A 179 -8.72 -6.47 9.93
N GLY A 180 -10.01 -6.14 9.90
CA GLY A 180 -10.75 -5.76 11.10
C GLY A 180 -10.80 -6.88 12.13
N LEU A 181 -11.06 -8.11 11.70
CA LEU A 181 -11.06 -9.30 12.55
C LEU A 181 -9.67 -9.59 13.11
N PHE A 182 -8.61 -9.45 12.29
CA PHE A 182 -7.22 -9.61 12.74
C PHE A 182 -6.89 -8.62 13.86
N VAL A 183 -7.18 -7.32 13.66
CA VAL A 183 -6.92 -6.31 14.69
C VAL A 183 -7.77 -6.54 15.94
N TYR A 184 -9.03 -6.94 15.77
CA TYR A 184 -9.90 -7.27 16.90
C TYR A 184 -9.37 -8.46 17.70
N LEU A 185 -8.87 -9.52 17.04
CA LEU A 185 -8.29 -10.69 17.71
C LEU A 185 -6.99 -10.32 18.45
N CYS A 186 -6.15 -9.46 17.87
CA CYS A 186 -4.97 -8.92 18.55
C CYS A 186 -5.37 -8.19 19.84
N TYR A 187 -6.33 -7.26 19.73
CA TYR A 187 -6.84 -6.51 20.87
C TYR A 187 -7.50 -7.40 21.94
N ALA A 188 -8.32 -8.37 21.55
CA ALA A 188 -8.96 -9.31 22.47
C ALA A 188 -7.94 -10.18 23.24
N SER A 189 -6.75 -10.36 22.67
CA SER A 189 -5.64 -11.09 23.27
C SER A 189 -4.71 -10.17 24.11
N GLY A 190 -5.00 -8.87 24.20
CA GLY A 190 -4.18 -7.88 24.88
C GLY A 190 -2.90 -7.50 24.13
N PHE A 191 -2.80 -7.83 22.83
CA PHE A 191 -1.63 -7.53 22.01
C PHE A 191 -1.91 -6.39 21.04
N SER A 192 -0.93 -5.49 20.88
CA SER A 192 -0.89 -4.56 19.75
C SER A 192 0.22 -4.96 18.79
N PHE A 193 -0.11 -4.97 17.51
CA PHE A 193 0.81 -5.39 16.45
C PHE A 193 1.92 -4.36 16.24
N ILE A 194 1.59 -3.07 16.24
CA ILE A 194 2.55 -1.96 16.19
C ILE A 194 3.51 -2.02 17.37
N LEU A 195 3.01 -2.23 18.60
CA LEU A 195 3.85 -2.34 19.78
C LEU A 195 4.81 -3.52 19.68
N LEU A 196 4.32 -4.69 19.28
CA LEU A 196 5.14 -5.88 19.10
C LEU A 196 6.30 -5.62 18.11
N ILE A 197 6.02 -4.99 16.98
CA ILE A 197 7.06 -4.64 16.00
C ILE A 197 8.04 -3.63 16.60
N ASN A 198 7.53 -2.62 17.31
CA ASN A 198 8.35 -1.59 17.93
C ASN A 198 9.31 -2.20 18.96
N ASP A 199 8.81 -3.02 19.88
CA ASP A 199 9.59 -3.65 20.95
C ASP A 199 10.65 -4.60 20.40
N GLN A 200 10.31 -5.38 19.38
CA GLN A 200 11.27 -6.27 18.72
C GLN A 200 12.41 -5.48 18.06
N ILE A 201 12.10 -4.35 17.43
CA ILE A 201 13.13 -3.52 16.78
C ILE A 201 13.99 -2.78 17.82
N VAL A 202 13.41 -2.34 18.93
CA VAL A 202 14.15 -1.79 20.08
C VAL A 202 15.12 -2.82 20.66
N GLN A 203 14.72 -4.09 20.72
CA GLN A 203 15.59 -5.22 21.13
C GLN A 203 16.69 -5.55 20.11
N GLY A 204 16.76 -4.86 18.97
CA GLY A 204 17.78 -5.06 17.95
C GLY A 204 17.46 -6.15 16.92
N SER A 205 16.21 -6.64 16.85
CA SER A 205 15.76 -7.64 15.85
C SER A 205 15.58 -7.05 14.45
N TRP A 206 16.67 -6.56 13.85
CA TRP A 206 16.68 -6.01 12.47
C TRP A 206 16.38 -7.04 11.38
N TRP A 207 16.38 -8.34 11.72
CA TRP A 207 15.98 -9.40 10.79
C TRP A 207 14.50 -9.31 10.38
N ILE A 208 13.64 -8.72 11.22
CA ILE A 208 12.20 -8.57 10.95
C ILE A 208 11.93 -7.64 9.75
N PRO A 209 12.40 -6.38 9.72
CA PRO A 209 12.21 -5.53 8.54
C PRO A 209 12.92 -6.09 7.30
N ILE A 210 14.07 -6.74 7.45
CA ILE A 210 14.79 -7.37 6.32
C ILE A 210 13.96 -8.49 5.70
N THR A 211 13.42 -9.40 6.53
CA THR A 211 12.57 -10.50 6.03
C THR A 211 11.28 -9.99 5.39
N ALA A 212 10.67 -8.92 5.93
CA ALA A 212 9.52 -8.28 5.31
C ALA A 212 9.83 -7.72 3.91
N LEU A 213 10.98 -7.08 3.73
CA LEU A 213 11.42 -6.56 2.42
C LEU A 213 11.75 -7.68 1.43
N LEU A 214 12.40 -8.75 1.90
CA LEU A 214 12.67 -9.92 1.06
C LEU A 214 11.37 -10.61 0.62
N ALA A 215 10.41 -10.76 1.52
CA ALA A 215 9.08 -11.26 1.21
C ALA A 215 8.37 -10.35 0.19
N ALA A 216 8.46 -9.03 0.35
CA ALA A 216 7.90 -8.07 -0.60
C ALA A 216 8.53 -8.21 -2.00
N ALA A 217 9.86 -8.35 -2.09
CA ALA A 217 10.54 -8.58 -3.36
C ALA A 217 10.09 -9.89 -4.03
N ALA A 218 9.94 -10.97 -3.25
CA ALA A 218 9.42 -12.24 -3.74
C ALA A 218 7.97 -12.12 -4.24
N VAL A 219 7.12 -11.38 -3.53
CA VAL A 219 5.72 -11.12 -3.92
C VAL A 219 5.62 -10.27 -5.18
N ILE A 220 6.48 -9.26 -5.36
CA ILE A 220 6.54 -8.49 -6.62
C ILE A 220 6.91 -9.41 -7.79
N TRP A 221 7.92 -10.26 -7.62
CA TRP A 221 8.40 -11.14 -8.69
C TRP A 221 7.36 -12.21 -9.06
N THR A 222 6.79 -12.89 -8.04
CA THR A 222 5.72 -13.88 -8.24
C THR A 222 4.46 -13.22 -8.79
N GLY A 223 4.06 -12.07 -8.26
CA GLY A 223 2.93 -11.26 -8.72
C GLY A 223 3.08 -10.89 -10.19
N TRP A 224 4.25 -10.40 -10.62
CA TRP A 224 4.49 -10.09 -12.03
C TRP A 224 4.27 -11.31 -12.94
N LYS A 225 4.80 -12.49 -12.58
CA LYS A 225 4.63 -13.73 -13.35
C LYS A 225 3.16 -14.17 -13.42
N VAL A 226 2.52 -14.30 -12.26
CA VAL A 226 1.14 -14.81 -12.14
C VAL A 226 0.14 -13.88 -12.84
N ILE A 227 0.25 -12.57 -12.60
CA ILE A 227 -0.63 -11.58 -13.22
C ILE A 227 -0.42 -11.57 -14.74
N THR A 228 0.82 -11.66 -15.23
CA THR A 228 1.07 -11.68 -16.68
C THR A 228 0.44 -12.90 -17.35
N ILE A 229 0.53 -14.09 -16.74
CA ILE A 229 -0.10 -15.31 -17.26
C ILE A 229 -1.62 -15.15 -17.33
N LYS A 230 -2.25 -14.68 -16.25
CA LYS A 230 -3.71 -14.50 -16.20
C LYS A 230 -4.21 -13.41 -17.14
N VAL A 231 -3.53 -12.27 -17.21
CA VAL A 231 -3.89 -11.19 -18.13
C VAL A 231 -3.74 -11.66 -19.57
N LYS A 232 -2.70 -12.44 -19.90
CA LYS A 232 -2.56 -13.03 -21.24
C LYS A 232 -3.73 -13.96 -21.58
N ALA A 233 -4.16 -14.82 -20.65
CA ALA A 233 -5.33 -15.68 -20.86
C ALA A 233 -6.62 -14.87 -21.08
N ARG A 234 -6.80 -13.77 -20.33
CA ARG A 234 -7.95 -12.87 -20.47
C ARG A 234 -7.95 -12.05 -21.76
N VAL A 235 -6.77 -11.74 -22.31
CA VAL A 235 -6.61 -10.97 -23.55
C VAL A 235 -6.74 -11.86 -24.80
N LEU A 236 -6.51 -13.17 -24.68
CA LEU A 236 -6.66 -14.12 -25.79
C LEU A 236 -8.10 -14.63 -25.95
N ASN A 237 -8.90 -14.61 -24.87
CA ASN A 237 -10.35 -14.88 -24.91
C ASN A 237 -11.17 -13.62 -25.22
#